data_AF-A0A6M0C6I5-F1
#
_entry.id   AF-A0A6M0C6I5-F1
#
_cell.length_a   1.000
_cell.length_b   1.000
_cell.length_c   1.000
_cell.angle_alpha   90.00
_cell.angle_beta   90.00
_cell.angle_gamma   90.00
#
_symmetry.space_group_name_H-M   'P 1'
#
loop_
_entity.id
_entity.type
_entity.pdbx_description
1 polymer ?
#
loop_
_entity_poly.entity_id
_entity_poly.type
_entity_poly.pdbx_seq_one_letter_code
_entity_poly.pdbx_strand_id
1 'polypeptide(L)'
;MSIYASGKISGVGAPKSNYERSPVRAFEPYLRVFQKFGLGLRLSCLLLSQVYPLQTYLGPDGKPEVKIYRGKNSGKPTKHYLSVRRFKKALGVAPVREQSGISKNSTKKSGSALCRQGLWQLVFCRYEVKRARPKNEFGEKVGGLVDDLKAGKYPIQKLRSKVSAKIAELIFKELVRELTIPN
;
A
#
# COMPACT_ATOMS: atom_id res chain seq x y z
N MET A 1 -37.98 -56.33 16.73
CA MET A 1 -37.76 -56.81 15.35
C MET A 1 -36.87 -55.77 14.65
N SER A 2 -35.70 -56.20 14.15
CA SER A 2 -34.62 -55.42 13.48
C SER A 2 -33.80 -54.49 14.41
N ILE A 3 -32.68 -54.87 15.05
CA ILE A 3 -31.37 -55.41 14.58
C ILE A 3 -30.71 -54.52 13.53
N TYR A 4 -29.60 -53.84 13.90
CA TYR A 4 -28.32 -53.60 13.20
C TYR A 4 -27.56 -52.52 14.00
N ALA A 5 -26.62 -52.87 14.88
CA ALA A 5 -25.24 -53.31 14.66
C ALA A 5 -24.23 -52.15 14.72
N SER A 6 -23.35 -52.29 15.71
CA SER A 6 -22.19 -51.45 16.00
C SER A 6 -21.20 -51.46 14.83
N GLY A 7 -20.69 -50.29 14.45
CA GLY A 7 -19.63 -50.13 13.46
C GLY A 7 -18.70 -48.99 13.83
N LYS A 8 -17.66 -49.30 14.63
CA LYS A 8 -16.48 -48.44 14.79
C LYS A 8 -15.79 -48.35 13.43
N ILE A 9 -15.85 -47.20 12.79
CA ILE A 9 -14.98 -46.87 11.66
C ILE A 9 -13.83 -46.04 12.22
N SER A 10 -12.74 -46.72 12.57
CA SER A 10 -11.42 -46.12 12.68
C SER A 10 -10.99 -45.66 11.28
N GLY A 11 -11.34 -44.41 10.94
CA GLY A 11 -11.02 -43.78 9.66
C GLY A 11 -9.99 -42.67 9.87
N VAL A 12 -8.74 -43.00 9.54
CA VAL A 12 -7.69 -42.14 8.97
C VAL A 12 -7.95 -40.63 9.10
N GLY A 13 -7.16 -39.96 9.94
CA GLY A 13 -7.15 -38.51 10.05
C GLY A 13 -7.01 -37.87 8.67
N ALA A 14 -8.10 -37.26 8.20
CA ALA A 14 -8.08 -36.43 7.01
C ALA A 14 -6.98 -35.37 7.17
N PRO A 15 -6.15 -35.12 6.14
CA PRO A 15 -5.16 -34.05 6.21
C PRO A 15 -5.93 -32.76 6.52
N LYS A 16 -5.53 -32.05 7.59
CA LYS A 16 -6.07 -30.74 7.95
C LYS A 16 -6.01 -29.86 6.70
N SER A 17 -7.13 -29.77 6.00
CA SER A 17 -7.21 -29.09 4.72
C SER A 17 -7.11 -27.60 4.99
N ASN A 18 -6.44 -26.87 4.09
CA ASN A 18 -6.09 -25.46 4.17
C ASN A 18 -7.29 -24.47 4.26
N TYR A 19 -8.49 -24.93 4.65
CA TYR A 19 -9.72 -24.16 4.82
C TYR A 19 -9.78 -23.33 6.12
N GLU A 20 -8.75 -23.39 6.98
CA GLU A 20 -8.73 -22.70 8.27
C GLU A 20 -8.33 -21.21 8.19
N ARG A 21 -8.06 -20.69 6.98
CA ARG A 21 -7.95 -19.24 6.72
C ARG A 21 -9.23 -18.74 6.05
N SER A 22 -10.20 -18.33 6.85
CA SER A 22 -11.30 -17.50 6.31
C SER A 22 -10.70 -16.33 5.51
N PRO A 23 -11.14 -16.08 4.26
CA PRO A 23 -10.61 -14.99 3.43
C PRO A 23 -10.68 -13.63 4.14
N VAL A 24 -11.64 -13.46 5.06
CA VAL A 24 -11.78 -12.27 5.89
C VAL A 24 -10.54 -12.01 6.77
N ARG A 25 -9.98 -13.06 7.40
CA ARG A 25 -8.81 -12.93 8.30
C ARG A 25 -7.55 -12.49 7.56
N ALA A 26 -7.39 -12.84 6.29
CA ALA A 26 -6.21 -12.47 5.50
C ALA A 26 -6.15 -10.95 5.22
N PHE A 27 -7.30 -10.27 5.23
CA PHE A 27 -7.40 -8.84 4.94
C PHE A 27 -7.40 -7.96 6.20
N GLU A 28 -7.63 -8.53 7.39
CA GLU A 28 -7.63 -7.78 8.65
C GLU A 28 -6.37 -6.93 8.88
N PRO A 29 -5.13 -7.43 8.64
CA PRO A 29 -3.93 -6.61 8.82
C PRO A 29 -3.92 -5.41 7.87
N TYR A 30 -4.38 -5.58 6.64
CA TYR A 30 -4.46 -4.48 5.66
C TYR A 30 -5.46 -3.42 6.10
N LEU A 31 -6.66 -3.86 6.50
CA LEU A 31 -7.73 -2.95 6.93
C LEU A 31 -7.32 -2.18 8.19
N ARG A 32 -6.66 -2.83 9.14
CA ARG A 32 -6.11 -2.20 10.35
C ARG A 32 -5.12 -1.11 9.99
N VAL A 33 -4.19 -1.40 9.08
CA VAL A 33 -3.24 -0.40 8.58
C VAL A 33 -3.96 0.74 7.88
N PHE A 34 -4.89 0.47 6.97
CA PHE A 34 -5.63 1.51 6.24
C PHE A 34 -6.43 2.43 7.18
N GLN A 35 -7.00 1.88 8.25
CA GLN A 35 -7.71 2.65 9.27
C GLN A 35 -6.78 3.66 9.97
N LYS A 36 -5.51 3.30 10.24
CA LYS A 36 -4.51 4.23 10.82
C LYS A 36 -4.34 5.50 9.95
N PHE A 37 -4.49 5.39 8.63
CA PHE A 37 -4.39 6.53 7.72
C PHE A 37 -5.73 7.26 7.47
N GLY A 38 -6.82 6.84 8.11
CA GLY A 38 -8.14 7.44 7.95
C GLY A 38 -8.84 7.06 6.64
N LEU A 39 -8.49 5.92 6.03
CA LEU A 39 -9.19 5.42 4.85
C LEU A 39 -10.57 4.88 5.24
N GLY A 40 -11.59 5.29 4.49
CA GLY A 40 -12.93 4.69 4.57
C GLY A 40 -12.98 3.35 3.83
N LEU A 41 -14.00 2.54 4.12
CA LEU A 41 -14.15 1.17 3.60
C LEU A 41 -13.99 1.07 2.07
N ARG A 42 -14.65 1.94 1.30
CA ARG A 42 -14.55 1.93 -0.17
C ARG A 42 -13.12 2.12 -0.67
N LEU A 43 -12.40 3.08 -0.09
CA LEU A 43 -11.02 3.35 -0.47
C LEU A 43 -10.11 2.19 -0.02
N SER A 44 -10.35 1.64 1.16
CA SER A 44 -9.64 0.45 1.67
C SER A 44 -9.81 -0.74 0.72
N CYS A 45 -11.02 -1.04 0.25
CA CYS A 45 -11.29 -2.10 -0.72
C CYS A 45 -10.59 -1.85 -2.07
N LEU A 46 -10.62 -0.61 -2.57
CA LEU A 46 -9.94 -0.24 -3.82
C LEU A 46 -8.42 -0.42 -3.70
N LEU A 47 -7.81 0.00 -2.59
CA LEU A 47 -6.37 -0.22 -2.38
C LEU A 47 -6.06 -1.71 -2.28
N LEU A 48 -6.84 -2.43 -1.48
CA LEU A 48 -6.67 -3.87 -1.26
C LEU A 48 -6.67 -4.64 -2.58
N SER A 49 -7.60 -4.32 -3.50
CA SER A 49 -7.72 -4.98 -4.80
C SER A 49 -6.48 -4.80 -5.69
N GLN A 50 -5.66 -3.78 -5.44
CA GLN A 50 -4.46 -3.50 -6.22
C GLN A 50 -3.18 -4.01 -5.55
N VAL A 51 -3.18 -4.12 -4.22
CA VAL A 51 -1.95 -4.36 -3.44
C VAL A 51 -1.91 -5.73 -2.75
N TYR A 52 -2.98 -6.49 -2.79
CA TYR A 52 -2.99 -7.86 -2.32
C TYR A 52 -2.52 -8.83 -3.43
N PRO A 53 -1.65 -9.81 -3.12
CA PRO A 53 -0.92 -9.99 -1.86
C PRO A 53 0.31 -9.07 -1.78
N LEU A 54 0.72 -8.67 -0.56
CA LEU A 54 1.86 -7.74 -0.36
C LEU A 54 3.17 -8.38 -0.84
N GLN A 55 3.26 -9.70 -0.75
CA GLN A 55 4.40 -10.53 -1.14
C GLN A 55 4.84 -10.26 -2.58
N THR A 56 3.93 -9.90 -3.49
CA THR A 56 4.23 -9.52 -4.88
C THR A 56 5.17 -8.32 -5.00
N TYR A 57 5.26 -7.48 -3.96
CA TYR A 57 6.13 -6.31 -3.93
C TYR A 57 7.47 -6.57 -3.22
N LEU A 58 7.60 -7.67 -2.48
CA LEU A 58 8.78 -7.98 -1.67
C LEU A 58 9.78 -8.81 -2.47
N GLY A 59 11.01 -8.87 -1.98
CA GLY A 59 12.04 -9.75 -2.54
C GLY A 59 11.86 -11.21 -2.13
N PRO A 60 12.71 -12.12 -2.64
CA PRO A 60 12.68 -13.54 -2.29
C PRO A 60 12.73 -13.80 -0.78
N ASP A 61 13.45 -12.94 -0.05
CA ASP A 61 13.60 -13.04 1.41
C ASP A 61 12.38 -12.53 2.21
N GLY A 62 11.29 -12.17 1.54
CA GLY A 62 10.10 -11.58 2.16
C GLY A 62 10.33 -10.17 2.71
N LYS A 63 11.42 -9.50 2.31
CA LYS A 63 11.79 -8.15 2.76
C LYS A 63 11.70 -7.13 1.61
N PRO A 64 11.52 -5.83 1.89
CA PRO A 64 11.54 -4.79 0.86
C PRO A 64 12.88 -4.73 0.12
N GLU A 65 12.82 -4.77 -1.21
CA GLU A 65 14.00 -4.68 -2.08
C GLU A 65 14.54 -3.25 -2.17
N VAL A 66 15.83 -3.10 -1.84
CA VAL A 66 16.59 -1.86 -2.05
C VAL A 66 17.86 -2.19 -2.83
N LYS A 67 18.00 -1.63 -4.03
CA LYS A 67 19.22 -1.76 -4.83
C LYS A 67 20.02 -0.46 -4.77
N ILE A 68 21.34 -0.56 -4.65
CA ILE A 68 22.23 0.59 -4.69
C ILE A 68 22.84 0.65 -6.09
N TYR A 69 22.66 1.77 -6.77
CA TYR A 69 23.24 2.02 -8.08
C TYR A 69 24.20 3.19 -8.01
N ARG A 70 25.30 3.16 -8.77
CA ARG A 70 26.15 4.33 -8.97
C ARG A 70 25.48 5.29 -9.96
N GLY A 71 25.37 6.56 -9.56
CA GLY A 71 24.83 7.59 -10.45
C GLY A 71 25.77 7.82 -11.63
N LYS A 72 25.24 7.76 -12.87
CA LYS A 72 26.04 7.90 -14.11
C LYS A 72 26.86 9.20 -14.16
N ASN A 73 26.28 10.32 -13.68
CA ASN A 73 26.91 11.64 -13.79
C ASN A 73 27.65 12.06 -12.49
N SER A 74 27.12 11.68 -11.32
CA SER A 74 27.67 12.12 -10.03
C SER A 74 28.62 11.11 -9.40
N GLY A 75 28.66 9.86 -9.86
CA GLY A 75 29.40 8.74 -9.25
C GLY A 75 28.86 8.28 -7.89
N LYS A 76 28.08 9.13 -7.20
CA LYS A 76 27.56 8.86 -5.85
C LYS A 76 26.56 7.68 -5.85
N PRO A 77 26.66 6.76 -4.88
CA PRO A 77 25.71 5.67 -4.74
C PRO A 77 24.32 6.23 -4.36
N THR A 78 23.31 5.83 -5.13
CA THR A 78 21.91 6.19 -4.87
C THR A 78 21.12 4.94 -4.52
N LYS A 79 20.31 5.01 -3.46
CA LYS A 79 19.41 3.92 -3.04
C LYS A 79 18.12 3.94 -3.85
N HIS A 80 17.81 2.82 -4.49
CA HIS A 80 16.58 2.59 -5.24
C HIS A 80 15.68 1.61 -4.48
N TYR A 81 14.65 2.15 -3.82
CA TYR A 81 13.62 1.37 -3.13
C TYR A 81 12.65 0.78 -4.16
N LEU A 82 12.94 -0.42 -4.68
CA LEU A 82 12.20 -1.04 -5.77
C LEU A 82 10.79 -1.46 -5.36
N SER A 83 10.65 -2.09 -4.19
CA SER A 83 9.34 -2.51 -3.66
C SER A 83 8.39 -1.34 -3.50
N VAL A 84 8.86 -0.25 -2.89
CA VAL A 84 8.09 0.99 -2.72
C VAL A 84 7.68 1.57 -4.07
N ARG A 85 8.58 1.56 -5.07
CA ARG A 85 8.26 2.04 -6.42
C ARG A 85 7.20 1.19 -7.10
N ARG A 86 7.30 -0.14 -7.04
CA ARG A 86 6.31 -1.07 -7.58
C ARG A 86 4.94 -0.85 -6.92
N PHE A 87 4.92 -0.73 -5.59
CA PHE A 87 3.70 -0.46 -4.82
C PHE A 87 3.05 0.87 -5.21
N LYS A 88 3.84 1.97 -5.24
CA LYS A 88 3.35 3.28 -5.69
C LYS A 88 2.89 3.26 -7.15
N LYS A 89 3.50 2.43 -8.01
CA LYS A 89 3.10 2.25 -9.42
C LYS A 89 1.75 1.56 -9.50
N ALA A 90 1.49 0.50 -8.73
CA ALA A 90 0.20 -0.18 -8.70
C ALA A 90 -0.95 0.78 -8.30
N LEU A 91 -0.74 1.57 -7.24
CA LEU A 91 -1.68 2.61 -6.79
C LEU A 91 -1.77 3.83 -7.71
N GLY A 92 -0.92 3.89 -8.73
CA GLY A 92 -0.89 4.93 -9.74
C GLY A 92 -0.43 6.30 -9.26
N VAL A 93 0.35 6.36 -8.19
CA VAL A 93 0.93 7.59 -7.63
C VAL A 93 2.42 7.76 -7.93
N ALA A 94 3.05 6.75 -8.55
CA ALA A 94 4.43 6.85 -9.01
C ALA A 94 4.52 7.65 -10.34
N PRO A 95 5.48 8.59 -10.48
CA PRO A 95 5.79 9.16 -11.78
C PRO A 95 6.49 8.12 -12.67
N VAL A 96 5.99 7.89 -13.89
CA VAL A 96 6.59 6.97 -14.87
C VAL A 96 6.99 7.76 -16.11
N ARG A 97 8.27 7.67 -16.50
CA ARG A 97 8.75 8.25 -17.76
C ARG A 97 8.45 7.27 -18.89
N GLU A 98 7.84 7.73 -19.97
CA GLU A 98 7.85 7.03 -21.25
C GLU A 98 9.01 7.56 -22.10
N GLN A 99 9.71 6.66 -22.79
CA GLN A 99 10.61 7.00 -23.87
C GLN A 99 9.92 6.59 -25.18
N SER A 100 8.93 7.36 -25.61
CA SER A 100 8.50 7.33 -27.01
C SER A 100 9.39 8.30 -27.76
N GLY A 101 10.00 7.86 -28.87
CA GLY A 101 11.01 8.62 -29.63
C GLY A 101 10.58 10.01 -30.12
N ILE A 102 9.29 10.36 -29.96
CA ILE A 102 8.69 11.63 -30.38
C ILE A 102 8.78 12.71 -29.29
N SER A 103 8.78 12.36 -28.00
CA SER A 103 8.90 13.35 -26.92
C SER A 103 9.86 12.86 -25.85
N LYS A 104 11.05 13.47 -25.79
CA LYS A 104 12.15 13.05 -24.90
C LYS A 104 11.82 13.13 -23.40
N ASN A 105 10.68 13.71 -23.01
CA ASN A 105 10.33 14.01 -21.60
C ASN A 105 8.85 13.78 -21.21
N SER A 106 8.07 12.98 -21.94
CA SER A 106 6.68 12.73 -21.52
C SER A 106 6.62 11.74 -20.34
N THR A 107 6.05 12.20 -19.22
CA THR A 107 5.80 11.36 -18.04
C THR A 107 4.32 11.03 -18.00
N LYS A 108 3.95 9.76 -18.22
CA LYS A 108 2.56 9.31 -18.08
C LYS A 108 2.32 8.73 -16.69
N LYS A 109 1.06 8.85 -16.25
CA LYS A 109 0.59 8.17 -15.04
C LYS A 109 0.26 6.72 -15.41
N SER A 110 0.94 5.77 -14.79
CA SER A 110 0.65 4.33 -14.89
C SER A 110 -0.13 3.88 -13.65
N GLY A 111 -0.74 2.69 -13.67
CA GLY A 111 -1.48 2.12 -12.53
C GLY A 111 -2.92 2.62 -12.35
N SER A 112 -3.54 2.24 -11.24
CA SER A 112 -4.98 2.46 -11.00
C SER A 112 -5.35 3.95 -10.93
N ALA A 113 -6.25 4.38 -11.83
CA ALA A 113 -6.80 5.74 -11.80
C ALA A 113 -7.71 5.97 -10.59
N LEU A 114 -8.49 4.96 -10.20
CA LEU A 114 -9.40 5.01 -9.06
C LEU A 114 -8.65 5.16 -7.74
N CYS A 115 -7.59 4.38 -7.52
CA CYS A 115 -6.75 4.52 -6.32
C CYS A 115 -6.11 5.89 -6.24
N ARG A 116 -5.57 6.40 -7.37
CA ARG A 116 -4.98 7.72 -7.43
C ARG A 116 -5.99 8.82 -7.09
N GLN A 117 -7.21 8.77 -7.63
CA GLN A 117 -8.28 9.72 -7.32
C GLN A 117 -8.71 9.63 -5.85
N GLY A 118 -8.90 8.41 -5.34
CA GLY A 118 -9.28 8.18 -3.95
C GLY A 118 -8.24 8.67 -2.95
N LEU A 119 -6.94 8.44 -3.21
CA LEU A 119 -5.86 8.99 -2.39
C LEU A 119 -5.81 10.52 -2.45
N TRP A 120 -6.05 11.10 -3.62
CA TRP A 120 -6.12 12.56 -3.76
C TRP A 120 -7.29 13.15 -2.97
N GLN A 121 -8.47 12.51 -3.02
CA GLN A 121 -9.65 12.90 -2.24
C GLN A 121 -9.42 12.74 -0.74
N LEU A 122 -8.72 11.67 -0.31
CA LEU A 122 -8.30 11.48 1.08
C LEU A 122 -7.46 12.68 1.56
N VAL A 123 -6.49 13.13 0.77
CA VAL A 123 -5.69 14.31 1.12
C VAL A 123 -6.58 15.54 1.27
N PHE A 124 -7.43 15.79 0.28
CA PHE A 124 -8.30 16.97 0.24
C PHE A 124 -9.31 17.01 1.40
N CYS A 125 -10.01 15.92 1.67
CA CYS A 125 -11.09 15.89 2.65
C CYS A 125 -10.61 15.60 4.08
N ARG A 126 -9.48 14.89 4.24
CA ARG A 126 -9.02 14.40 5.56
C ARG A 126 -7.79 15.15 6.07
N TYR A 127 -6.75 15.29 5.25
CA TYR A 127 -5.47 15.84 5.71
C TYR A 127 -5.36 17.36 5.57
N GLU A 128 -6.01 17.97 4.58
CA GLU A 128 -6.09 19.43 4.49
C GLU A 128 -7.01 20.05 5.56
N VAL A 129 -7.98 19.29 6.05
CA VAL A 129 -8.91 19.72 7.09
C VAL A 129 -8.34 19.33 8.46
N LYS A 130 -7.75 20.28 9.19
CA LYS A 130 -7.06 20.04 10.48
C LYS A 130 -7.89 19.20 11.47
N ARG A 131 -9.16 19.55 11.66
CA ARG A 131 -10.09 18.82 12.56
C ARG A 131 -10.41 17.39 12.14
N ALA A 132 -10.22 17.04 10.86
CA ALA A 132 -10.53 15.73 10.32
C ALA A 132 -9.29 14.80 10.30
N ARG A 133 -8.09 15.29 10.59
CA ARG A 133 -6.87 14.47 10.58
C ARG A 133 -7.01 13.28 11.55
N PRO A 134 -6.49 12.09 11.20
CA PRO A 134 -6.34 11.00 12.16
C PRO A 134 -5.61 11.49 13.42
N LYS A 135 -6.09 11.10 14.61
CA LYS A 135 -5.48 11.49 15.89
C LYS A 135 -4.36 10.50 16.26
N ASN A 136 -3.35 10.41 15.41
CA ASN A 136 -2.20 9.52 15.58
C ASN A 136 -0.96 10.08 14.89
N GLU A 137 0.17 9.36 15.00
CA GLU A 137 1.47 9.74 14.42
C GLU A 137 1.40 10.04 12.91
N PHE A 138 0.55 9.34 12.16
CA PHE A 138 0.41 9.53 10.72
C PHE A 138 -0.36 10.81 10.38
N GLY A 139 -1.40 11.12 11.16
CA GLY A 139 -2.14 12.37 11.06
C GLY A 139 -1.27 13.59 11.26
N GLU A 140 -0.42 13.57 12.29
CA GLU A 140 0.56 14.62 12.56
C GLU A 140 1.62 14.71 11.46
N LYS A 141 2.24 13.58 11.09
CA LYS A 141 3.32 13.54 10.10
C LYS A 141 2.88 13.97 8.71
N VAL A 142 1.73 13.49 8.24
CA VAL A 142 1.20 13.84 6.91
C VAL A 142 0.52 15.21 6.95
N GLY A 143 -0.18 15.54 8.04
CA GLY A 143 -0.78 16.86 8.25
C GLY A 143 0.25 17.98 8.30
N GLY A 144 1.37 17.77 9.00
CA GLY A 144 2.51 18.69 9.02
C GLY A 144 3.10 18.90 7.63
N LEU A 145 3.33 17.83 6.87
CA LEU A 145 3.78 17.95 5.48
C LEU A 145 2.81 18.78 4.60
N VAL A 146 1.50 18.65 4.81
CA VAL A 146 0.51 19.48 4.10
C VAL A 146 0.65 20.95 4.51
N ASP A 147 0.76 21.23 5.80
CA ASP A 147 0.88 22.58 6.34
C ASP A 147 2.17 23.25 5.85
N ASP A 148 3.31 22.56 5.88
CA ASP A 148 4.61 23.04 5.39
C ASP A 148 4.55 23.39 3.89
N LEU A 149 3.96 22.51 3.09
CA LEU A 149 3.83 22.74 1.64
C LEU A 149 2.88 23.89 1.33
N LYS A 150 1.82 24.08 2.12
CA LYS A 150 0.92 25.24 1.98
C LYS A 150 1.62 26.54 2.38
N ALA A 151 2.36 26.54 3.49
CA ALA A 151 3.15 27.69 3.93
C ALA A 151 4.19 28.11 2.88
N GLY A 152 4.83 27.13 2.24
CA GLY A 152 5.75 27.34 1.12
C GLY A 152 5.09 27.71 -0.21
N LYS A 153 3.79 28.03 -0.24
CA LYS A 153 3.01 28.39 -1.46
C LYS A 153 3.11 27.37 -2.59
N TYR A 154 3.26 26.08 -2.26
CA TYR A 154 3.39 25.03 -3.25
C TYR A 154 2.07 24.87 -4.04
N PRO A 155 2.10 24.70 -5.38
CA PRO A 155 0.88 24.56 -6.17
C PRO A 155 0.00 23.39 -5.67
N ILE A 156 -1.27 23.68 -5.39
CA ILE A 156 -2.19 22.75 -4.68
C ILE A 156 -2.28 21.37 -5.36
N GLN A 157 -2.36 21.34 -6.69
CA GLN A 157 -2.43 20.06 -7.42
C GLN A 157 -1.14 19.22 -7.25
N LYS A 158 0.03 19.87 -7.27
CA LYS A 158 1.33 19.22 -7.07
C LYS A 158 1.50 18.79 -5.61
N LEU A 159 1.03 19.62 -4.67
CA LEU A 159 0.99 19.31 -3.24
C LEU A 159 0.22 18.02 -3.00
N ARG A 160 -1.04 17.94 -3.45
CA ARG A 160 -1.89 16.76 -3.24
C ARG A 160 -1.29 15.50 -3.86
N SER A 161 -0.69 15.62 -5.04
CA SER A 161 0.01 14.51 -5.70
C SER A 161 1.22 14.04 -4.91
N LYS A 162 2.04 14.98 -4.40
CA LYS A 162 3.22 14.69 -3.57
C LYS A 162 2.82 14.02 -2.25
N VAL A 163 1.79 14.53 -1.59
CA VAL A 163 1.28 14.00 -0.32
C VAL A 163 0.66 12.62 -0.54
N SER A 164 -0.11 12.39 -1.61
CA SER A 164 -0.66 11.07 -1.96
C SER A 164 0.45 10.02 -2.15
N ALA A 165 1.51 10.39 -2.86
CA ALA A 165 2.68 9.53 -3.03
C ALA A 165 3.42 9.26 -1.71
N LYS A 166 3.37 10.20 -0.75
CA LYS A 166 3.94 10.01 0.59
C LYS A 166 3.06 9.10 1.45
N ILE A 167 1.74 9.26 1.42
CA ILE A 167 0.78 8.37 2.09
C ILE A 167 0.98 6.93 1.62
N ALA A 168 1.03 6.70 0.31
CA ALA A 168 1.27 5.36 -0.25
C ALA A 168 2.60 4.74 0.23
N GLU A 169 3.64 5.55 0.42
CA GLU A 169 4.91 5.06 0.99
C GLU A 169 4.77 4.61 2.44
N LEU A 170 4.07 5.40 3.24
CA LEU A 170 3.87 5.13 4.66
C LEU A 170 2.97 3.92 4.84
N ILE A 171 1.89 3.80 4.05
CA ILE A 171 1.05 2.60 4.01
C ILE A 171 1.90 1.36 3.71
N PHE A 172 2.76 1.41 2.68
CA PHE A 172 3.61 0.26 2.37
C PHE A 172 4.52 -0.14 3.54
N LYS A 173 5.20 0.83 4.16
CA LYS A 173 6.07 0.58 5.31
C LYS A 173 5.30 -0.02 6.48
N GLU A 174 4.10 0.49 6.71
CA GLU A 174 3.23 0.03 7.78
C GLU A 174 2.68 -1.38 7.53
N LEU A 175 2.31 -1.68 6.29
CA LEU A 175 1.88 -3.03 5.89
C LEU A 175 3.02 -4.05 6.05
N VAL A 176 4.25 -3.68 5.67
CA VAL A 176 5.42 -4.55 5.90
C VAL A 176 5.63 -4.78 7.39
N ARG A 177 5.53 -3.72 8.21
CA ARG A 177 5.63 -3.85 9.67
C ARG A 177 4.57 -4.81 10.23
N GLU A 178 3.31 -4.61 9.86
CA GLU A 178 2.17 -5.39 10.37
C GLU A 178 2.17 -6.86 9.90
N LEU A 179 2.64 -7.13 8.68
CA LEU A 179 2.61 -8.48 8.08
C LEU A 179 3.90 -9.28 8.27
N THR A 180 5.02 -8.64 8.60
CA THR A 180 6.31 -9.32 8.83
C THR A 180 6.58 -9.57 10.32
N ILE A 181 5.99 -8.78 11.23
CA ILE A 181 6.09 -9.04 12.67
C ILE A 181 4.94 -9.99 13.04
N PRO A 182 5.21 -11.23 13.50
CA PRO A 182 4.16 -12.06 14.10
C PRO A 182 3.68 -11.38 15.38
N ASN A 183 2.38 -11.08 15.46
CA ASN A 183 1.71 -10.70 16.71
C ASN A 183 1.71 -11.86 17.71
#